data_AF-A0AAW5JV86-F1
#
_entry.id   AF-A0AAW5JV86-F1
#
_cell.length_a   1.000
_cell.length_b   1.000
_cell.length_c   1.000
_cell.angle_alpha   90.00
_cell.angle_beta   90.00
_cell.angle_gamma   90.00
#
_symmetry.space_group_name_H-M   'P 1'
#
loop_
_entity.id
_entity.type
_entity.pdbx_description
1 polymer ?
#
loop_
_entity_poly.entity_id
_entity_poly.type
_entity_poly.pdbx_seq_one_letter_code
_entity_poly.pdbx_strand_id
1 'polypeptide(L)' 'MSKYIASIPLADIERIAIVMGNGRSMAQVKGDADYICNAGFYDMTTGHPVGHLKADGAVLAKEVWGCWGFAWDRADI' A
#
# COMPACT_ATOMS: atom_id res chain seq x y z
N MET A 1 -25.82 0.86 0.06
CA MET A 1 -24.45 1.40 -0.09
C MET A 1 -23.95 1.09 -1.49
N SER A 2 -23.58 2.09 -2.28
CA SER A 2 -22.88 1.85 -3.56
C SER A 2 -21.42 1.48 -3.26
N LYS A 3 -20.86 0.57 -4.06
CA LYS A 3 -19.43 0.27 -4.03
C LYS A 3 -18.72 1.27 -4.94
N TYR A 4 -17.56 1.76 -4.53
CA TYR A 4 -16.65 2.48 -5.41
C TYR A 4 -15.68 1.46 -6.01
N ILE A 5 -15.87 1.13 -7.28
CA ILE A 5 -15.02 0.20 -8.03
C ILE A 5 -14.45 0.97 -9.21
N ALA A 6 -13.13 0.93 -9.35
CA ALA A 6 -12.42 1.42 -10.53
C ALA A 6 -11.70 0.23 -11.18
N SER A 7 -11.84 0.09 -12.50
CA SER A 7 -11.04 -0.82 -13.31
C SER A 7 -10.14 0.00 -14.21
N ILE A 8 -8.84 -0.25 -14.15
CA ILE A 8 -7.83 0.47 -14.92
C ILE A 8 -7.12 -0.56 -15.81
N PRO A 9 -7.16 -0.43 -17.15
CA PRO A 9 -6.40 -1.31 -18.02
C PRO A 9 -4.91 -1.24 -17.70
N LEU A 10 -4.22 -2.39 -17.67
CA LEU A 10 -2.80 -2.44 -17.32
C LEU A 10 -1.93 -1.57 -18.25
N ALA A 11 -2.30 -1.48 -19.53
CA ALA A 11 -1.59 -0.64 -20.51
C ALA A 11 -1.68 0.86 -20.22
N ASP A 12 -2.65 1.28 -19.42
CA ASP A 12 -2.86 2.69 -19.04
C ASP A 12 -2.20 3.02 -17.69
N ILE A 13 -1.57 2.04 -17.03
CA ILE A 13 -0.90 2.23 -15.75
C ILE A 13 0.54 2.69 -15.98
N GLU A 14 0.82 3.96 -15.75
CA GLU A 14 2.17 4.51 -15.80
C GLU A 14 3.00 4.12 -14.57
N ARG A 15 2.36 4.09 -13.38
CA ARG A 15 3.05 3.82 -12.11
C ARG A 15 2.12 3.22 -11.07
N ILE A 16 2.63 2.26 -10.31
CA ILE A 16 2.07 1.77 -9.05
C ILE A 16 3.16 1.89 -7.99
N ALA A 17 2.81 2.39 -6.81
CA ALA A 17 3.74 2.52 -5.69
C ALA A 17 3.03 2.32 -4.36
N ILE A 18 3.75 1.76 -3.39
CA ILE A 18 3.34 1.82 -1.98
C ILE A 18 3.93 3.09 -1.39
N VAL A 19 3.06 3.99 -0.88
CA VAL A 19 3.48 5.24 -0.26
C VAL A 19 3.21 5.16 1.23
N MET A 20 4.25 5.32 2.05
CA MET A 20 4.11 5.32 3.50
C MET A 20 3.34 6.55 3.97
N GLY A 21 2.25 6.34 4.71
CA GLY A 21 1.41 7.42 5.23
C GLY A 21 2.18 8.33 6.19
N ASN A 22 2.97 7.75 7.11
CA ASN A 22 3.70 8.48 8.15
C ASN A 22 2.81 9.49 8.90
N GLY A 23 1.59 9.05 9.26
CA GLY A 23 0.58 9.89 9.94
C GLY A 23 -0.19 10.87 9.05
N ARG A 24 0.09 10.93 7.74
CA ARG A 24 -0.65 11.78 6.79
C ARG A 24 -2.00 11.16 6.42
N SER A 25 -2.98 12.03 6.15
CA SER A 25 -4.28 11.63 5.58
C SER A 25 -4.15 11.15 4.13
N MET A 26 -5.14 10.39 3.66
CA MET A 26 -5.22 9.95 2.25
C MET A 26 -5.19 11.12 1.26
N ALA A 27 -5.87 12.23 1.57
CA ALA A 27 -5.84 13.42 0.72
C ALA A 27 -4.44 14.02 0.59
N GLN A 28 -3.65 14.02 1.67
CA GLN A 28 -2.26 14.48 1.66
C GLN A 28 -1.32 13.48 0.95
N VAL A 29 -1.63 12.18 0.99
CA VAL A 29 -0.83 11.13 0.33
C VAL A 29 -1.11 11.06 -1.17
N LYS A 30 -2.33 11.40 -1.62
CA LYS A 30 -2.76 11.28 -3.03
C LYS A 30 -1.78 11.94 -4.00
N GLY A 31 -1.36 13.16 -3.69
CA GLY A 31 -0.57 13.98 -4.63
C GLY A 31 -1.23 13.98 -6.01
N ASP A 32 -0.42 13.65 -7.02
CA ASP A 32 -0.83 13.64 -8.43
C ASP A 32 -1.39 12.29 -8.90
N ALA A 33 -1.53 11.30 -8.01
CA ALA A 33 -2.07 10.01 -8.40
C ALA A 33 -3.57 10.13 -8.77
N ASP A 34 -3.98 9.52 -9.88
CA ASP A 34 -5.38 9.46 -10.28
C ASP A 34 -6.23 8.74 -9.23
N TYR A 35 -5.73 7.60 -8.74
CA TYR A 35 -6.39 6.72 -7.78
C TYR A 35 -5.48 6.37 -6.60
N ILE A 36 -6.09 6.26 -5.42
CA ILE A 36 -5.45 5.71 -4.22
C ILE A 36 -6.45 4.86 -3.44
N CYS A 37 -5.92 3.88 -2.70
CA CYS A 37 -6.66 3.15 -1.68
C CYS A 37 -5.79 3.01 -0.42
N ASN A 38 -6.42 2.90 0.73
CA ASN A 38 -5.69 2.53 1.94
C ASN A 38 -5.34 1.04 1.83
N ALA A 39 -4.13 0.69 2.28
CA ALA A 39 -3.62 -0.67 2.22
C ALA A 39 -3.43 -1.23 3.63
N GLY A 40 -2.28 -1.86 3.87
CA GLY A 40 -1.99 -2.73 5.02
C GLY A 40 -2.22 -2.16 6.42
N PHE A 41 -2.13 -3.08 7.39
CA PHE A 41 -2.31 -2.76 8.79
C PHE A 41 -1.25 -1.80 9.30
N TYR A 42 -1.69 -0.88 10.14
CA TYR A 42 -0.87 0.19 10.67
C TYR A 42 -1.21 0.39 12.14
N ASP A 43 -0.19 0.54 12.98
CA ASP A 43 -0.37 0.97 14.36
C ASP A 43 -0.45 2.50 14.38
N MET A 44 -1.62 3.01 14.73
CA MET A 44 -1.90 4.45 14.78
C MET A 44 -1.20 5.15 15.95
N THR A 45 -0.65 4.40 16.91
CA THR A 45 0.13 4.93 18.04
C THR A 45 1.56 5.21 17.62
N THR A 46 2.20 4.25 16.94
CA THR A 46 3.61 4.35 16.53
C THR A 46 3.78 4.91 15.13
N GLY A 47 2.74 4.87 14.30
CA GLY A 47 2.84 5.25 12.91
C GLY A 47 3.65 4.24 12.10
N HIS A 48 3.61 2.96 12.44
CA HIS A 48 4.39 1.91 11.75
C HIS A 48 3.48 0.83 11.14
N PRO A 49 3.91 0.23 10.01
CA PRO A 49 3.24 -0.93 9.44
C PRO A 49 3.36 -2.14 10.36
N VAL A 50 2.27 -2.89 10.55
CA VAL A 50 2.24 -4.08 11.41
C VAL A 50 1.88 -5.37 10.66
N GLY A 51 1.55 -5.28 9.37
CA GLY A 51 1.48 -6.44 8.47
C GLY A 51 2.77 -6.64 7.69
N HIS A 52 2.87 -7.73 6.92
CA HIS A 52 3.99 -7.92 5.99
C HIS A 52 4.00 -6.80 4.95
N LEU A 53 5.10 -6.06 4.91
CA LEU A 53 5.28 -4.95 3.99
C LEU A 53 6.70 -4.94 3.43
N LYS A 54 6.80 -5.00 2.10
CA LYS A 54 8.01 -4.74 1.33
C LYS A 54 7.70 -3.67 0.30
N ALA A 55 8.54 -2.65 0.21
CA ALA A 55 8.42 -1.56 -0.75
C ALA A 55 9.83 -1.17 -1.24
N ASP A 56 9.96 -0.85 -2.52
CA ASP A 56 11.23 -0.48 -3.16
C ASP A 56 12.39 -1.45 -2.85
N GLY A 57 12.09 -2.75 -2.80
CA GLY A 57 13.06 -3.81 -2.47
C GLY A 57 13.40 -3.97 -0.98
N ALA A 58 12.95 -3.06 -0.11
CA ALA A 58 13.21 -3.10 1.33
C ALA A 58 12.03 -3.72 2.10
N VAL A 59 12.33 -4.62 3.04
CA VAL A 59 11.34 -5.14 4.00
C VAL A 59 11.15 -4.10 5.11
N LEU A 60 9.95 -3.51 5.18
CA LEU A 60 9.59 -2.45 6.14
C LEU A 60 8.92 -3.01 7.39
N ALA A 61 8.20 -4.12 7.25
CA ALA A 61 7.66 -4.88 8.37
C ALA A 61 7.60 -6.37 8.01
N LYS A 62 8.06 -7.19 8.94
CA LYS A 62 7.97 -8.65 8.85
C LYS A 62 7.21 -9.13 10.07
N GLU A 63 5.99 -9.56 9.81
CA GLU A 63 5.12 -10.01 10.88
C GLU A 63 5.23 -11.53 11.10
N VAL A 64 4.83 -12.01 12.28
CA VAL A 64 5.01 -13.38 12.78
C VAL A 64 3.72 -14.19 12.82
N TRP A 65 2.53 -13.58 12.71
CA TRP A 65 1.24 -14.30 12.65
C TRP A 65 0.83 -14.73 11.23
N GLY A 66 1.72 -14.57 10.23
CA GLY A 66 1.57 -15.19 8.91
C GLY A 66 0.53 -14.54 8.00
N CYS A 67 0.33 -13.23 8.09
CA CYS A 67 -0.55 -12.54 7.13
C CYS A 67 0.06 -12.53 5.71
N TRP A 68 -0.76 -12.34 4.68
CA TRP A 68 -0.28 -12.11 3.32
C TRP A 68 0.15 -10.64 3.18
N GLY A 69 1.30 -10.39 2.58
CA GLY A 69 1.80 -9.04 2.29
C GLY A 69 1.35 -8.52 0.93
N PHE A 70 1.63 -7.24 0.67
CA PHE A 70 1.49 -6.67 -0.67
C PHE A 70 2.79 -6.89 -1.45
N ALA A 71 2.67 -7.46 -2.65
CA ALA A 71 3.75 -7.55 -3.63
C ALA A 71 3.16 -7.23 -5.01
N TRP A 72 3.89 -6.45 -5.82
CA TRP A 72 3.49 -6.11 -7.18
C TRP A 72 4.27 -6.89 -8.24
N ASP A 73 5.35 -7.57 -7.84
CA ASP A 73 6.10 -8.52 -8.65
C ASP A 73 6.14 -9.89 -7.96
N ARG A 74 6.53 -10.92 -8.71
CA ARG A 74 6.72 -12.29 -8.19
C ARG A 74 8.08 -12.46 -7.52
N ALA A 75 8.83 -11.40 -7.25
CA ALA A 75 10.10 -11.54 -6.57
C ALA A 75 9.81 -11.88 -5.10
N ASP A 76 10.51 -12.88 -4.58
CA ASP A 76 10.23 -13.44 -3.25
C ASP A 76 10.24 -12.34 -2.16
N ILE A 77 9.25 -12.40 -1.26
CA ILE A 77 9.12 -11.55 -0.07
C ILE A 77 10.05 -12.01 1.05
#